data_AF-A0A3D5FSX0-F1
#
_entry.id   AF-A0A3D5FSX0-F1
#
_cell.length_a   1.000
_cell.length_b   1.000
_cell.length_c   1.000
_cell.angle_alpha   90.00
_cell.angle_beta   90.00
_cell.angle_gamma   90.00
#
_symmetry.space_group_name_H-M   'P 1'
#
loop_
_entity.id
_entity.type
_entity.pdbx_description
1 polymer ?
#
loop_
_entity_poly.entity_id
_entity_poly.type
_entity_poly.pdbx_seq_one_letter_code
_entity_poly.pdbx_strand_id
1 'polypeptide(L)'
;MFDTKNPTDAEEIDDRRATDTTGELSNMRMSRLFSQTLREAPADAEVASHILLMRAGFIRQLASGIFSYLPLAQRALSKIEQVIREEMEAIGGQEIKMPVVHTADVWKASGRYEEYDESLTRFH
;
A
#
# COMPACT_ATOMS: atom_id res chain seq x y z
N MET A 1 40.85 -35.58 -22.80
CA MET A 1 41.34 -35.61 -21.41
C MET A 1 40.51 -34.58 -20.67
N PHE A 2 39.60 -35.10 -19.84
CA PHE A 2 38.56 -34.47 -19.01
C PHE A 2 37.37 -33.79 -19.71
N ASP A 3 36.28 -34.53 -19.63
CA ASP A 3 34.86 -34.25 -19.87
C ASP A 3 34.22 -33.68 -18.57
N THR A 4 32.92 -33.35 -18.61
CA THR A 4 32.02 -32.76 -17.57
C THR A 4 31.76 -31.26 -17.81
N LYS A 5 30.63 -30.79 -18.36
CA LYS A 5 29.23 -31.01 -17.95
C LYS A 5 29.07 -30.95 -16.43
N ASN A 6 29.17 -29.75 -15.86
CA ASN A 6 28.54 -29.45 -14.58
C ASN A 6 27.86 -28.07 -14.68
N PRO A 7 26.53 -27.98 -14.55
CA PRO A 7 25.79 -26.71 -14.55
C PRO A 7 25.87 -25.97 -13.19
N THR A 8 26.65 -26.49 -12.24
CA THR A 8 26.73 -26.00 -10.86
C THR A 8 27.63 -24.78 -10.66
N ASP A 9 28.46 -24.42 -11.65
CA ASP A 9 29.38 -23.27 -11.54
C ASP A 9 28.71 -21.93 -11.94
N ALA A 10 27.49 -21.97 -12.49
CA ALA A 10 26.73 -20.79 -12.92
C ALA A 10 25.84 -20.17 -11.81
N GLU A 11 25.61 -20.89 -10.71
CA GLU A 11 24.77 -20.43 -9.59
C GLU A 11 25.56 -19.79 -8.44
N GLU A 12 26.89 -19.74 -8.50
CA GLU A 12 27.73 -19.27 -7.38
C GLU A 12 28.23 -17.81 -7.50
N ILE A 13 27.80 -17.07 -8.54
CA ILE A 13 28.34 -15.72 -8.84
C ILE A 13 27.42 -14.56 -8.39
N ASP A 14 26.18 -14.81 -7.96
CA ASP A 14 25.21 -13.74 -7.65
C ASP A 14 24.77 -13.71 -6.17
N ASP A 15 25.72 -13.72 -5.22
CA ASP A 15 25.35 -13.58 -3.79
C ASP A 15 26.35 -12.77 -2.94
N ARG A 16 27.20 -11.92 -3.56
CA ARG A 16 28.21 -11.12 -2.83
C ARG A 16 28.18 -9.61 -3.09
N ARG A 17 27.08 -9.04 -3.60
CA ARG A 17 26.90 -7.58 -3.66
C ARG A 17 25.49 -7.16 -3.22
N ALA A 18 25.26 -7.16 -1.93
CA ALA A 18 24.13 -6.45 -1.33
C ALA A 18 24.54 -5.86 0.02
N THR A 19 25.55 -4.98 -0.02
CA THR A 19 25.73 -3.93 1.00
C THR A 19 26.12 -2.64 0.29
N ASP A 20 25.26 -2.17 -0.61
CA ASP A 20 25.31 -0.77 -1.04
C ASP A 20 24.27 0.02 -0.23
N THR A 21 24.77 0.95 0.58
CA THR A 21 24.00 1.82 1.48
C THR A 21 23.66 3.15 0.77
N THR A 22 23.47 3.12 -0.54
CA THR A 22 23.15 4.31 -1.32
C THR A 22 22.09 4.00 -2.38
N GLY A 23 20.83 4.35 -2.09
CA GLY A 23 19.84 4.70 -3.11
C GLY A 23 19.61 3.73 -4.30
N GLU A 24 19.85 2.42 -4.14
CA GLU A 24 19.64 1.48 -5.24
C GLU A 24 18.15 1.11 -5.40
N LEU A 25 17.72 1.21 -6.65
CA LEU A 25 16.37 1.06 -7.15
C LEU A 25 15.66 -0.18 -6.59
N SER A 26 14.38 0.02 -6.25
CA SER A 26 13.33 -0.98 -6.02
C SER A 26 13.23 -1.99 -7.19
N ASN A 27 14.22 -2.87 -7.32
CA ASN A 27 14.26 -3.95 -8.30
C ASN A 27 13.46 -5.14 -7.76
N MET A 28 12.15 -4.93 -7.64
CA MET A 28 11.21 -5.99 -7.30
C MET A 28 10.89 -6.80 -8.56
N ARG A 29 11.29 -8.08 -8.57
CA ARG A 29 10.92 -9.02 -9.63
C ARG A 29 9.43 -9.36 -9.54
N MET A 30 8.73 -9.40 -10.68
CA MET A 30 7.31 -9.74 -10.73
C MET A 30 7.02 -11.11 -10.10
N SER A 31 7.92 -12.08 -10.25
CA SER A 31 7.77 -13.43 -9.67
C SER A 31 7.72 -13.44 -8.14
N ARG A 32 8.18 -12.38 -7.47
CA ARG A 32 8.15 -12.23 -6.00
C ARG A 32 7.09 -11.23 -5.53
N LEU A 33 6.33 -10.62 -6.45
CA LEU A 33 5.31 -9.65 -6.13
C LEU A 33 4.07 -10.35 -5.56
N PHE A 34 3.63 -9.91 -4.37
CA PHE A 34 2.35 -10.33 -3.82
C PHE A 34 1.20 -9.55 -4.47
N SER A 35 0.81 -9.95 -5.69
CA SER A 35 -0.32 -9.35 -6.41
C SER A 35 -0.94 -10.40 -7.34
N GLN A 36 -2.25 -10.29 -7.58
CA GLN A 36 -2.98 -11.17 -8.50
C GLN A 36 -3.78 -10.30 -9.46
N THR A 37 -3.41 -10.37 -10.75
CA THR A 37 -4.17 -9.70 -11.80
C THR A 37 -5.39 -10.54 -12.18
N LEU A 38 -6.53 -9.89 -12.42
CA LEU A 38 -7.76 -10.55 -12.85
C LEU A 38 -7.96 -10.37 -14.36
N ARG A 39 -8.25 -11.47 -15.05
CA ARG A 39 -8.55 -11.44 -16.49
C ARG A 39 -9.84 -10.65 -16.76
N GLU A 40 -10.86 -10.95 -15.98
CA GLU A 40 -12.18 -10.31 -16.06
C GLU A 40 -12.41 -9.44 -14.82
N ALA A 41 -13.20 -8.38 -14.99
CA ALA A 41 -13.59 -7.54 -13.88
C ALA A 41 -14.61 -8.28 -13.00
N PRO A 42 -14.53 -8.17 -11.66
CA PRO A 42 -15.61 -8.55 -10.77
C PRO A 42 -16.92 -7.85 -11.18
N ALA A 43 -18.04 -8.58 -11.18
CA ALA A 43 -19.33 -8.10 -11.70
C ALA A 43 -19.95 -6.94 -10.89
N ASP A 44 -19.45 -6.73 -9.68
CA ASP A 44 -19.85 -5.75 -8.68
C ASP A 44 -19.18 -4.37 -8.84
N ALA A 45 -18.24 -4.22 -9.79
CA ALA A 45 -17.57 -2.95 -10.03
C ALA A 45 -18.09 -2.22 -11.25
N GLU A 46 -18.74 -1.07 -11.03
CA GLU A 46 -19.30 -0.24 -12.09
C GLU A 46 -18.34 0.87 -12.55
N VAL A 47 -17.52 1.41 -11.64
CA VAL A 47 -16.65 2.55 -11.92
C VAL A 47 -15.32 2.08 -12.53
N ALA A 48 -14.90 2.71 -13.62
CA ALA A 48 -13.68 2.35 -14.35
C ALA A 48 -12.42 2.29 -13.48
N SER A 49 -12.24 3.25 -12.56
CA SER A 49 -11.10 3.25 -11.62
C SER A 49 -11.11 2.03 -10.70
N HIS A 50 -12.27 1.68 -10.15
CA HIS A 50 -12.45 0.51 -9.28
C HIS A 50 -12.14 -0.79 -10.04
N ILE A 51 -12.68 -0.93 -11.25
CA ILE A 51 -12.41 -2.08 -12.13
C ILE A 51 -10.91 -2.23 -12.40
N LEU A 52 -10.23 -1.14 -12.75
CA LEU A 52 -8.81 -1.17 -13.08
C LEU A 52 -7.95 -1.51 -11.88
N LEU A 53 -8.24 -0.93 -10.71
CA LEU A 53 -7.49 -1.22 -9.47
C LEU A 53 -7.62 -2.68 -9.04
N MET A 54 -8.81 -3.27 -9.17
CA MET A 54 -8.99 -4.69 -8.89
C MET A 54 -8.29 -5.58 -9.92
N ARG A 55 -8.48 -5.31 -11.21
CA ARG A 55 -7.88 -6.13 -12.28
C ARG A 55 -6.36 -6.08 -12.30
N ALA A 56 -5.76 -4.93 -11.99
CA ALA A 56 -4.32 -4.78 -11.91
C ALA A 56 -3.73 -5.34 -10.60
N GLY A 57 -4.56 -5.85 -9.68
CA GLY A 57 -4.10 -6.40 -8.41
C GLY A 57 -3.52 -5.34 -7.47
N PHE A 58 -4.12 -4.14 -7.46
CA PHE A 58 -3.77 -3.04 -6.55
C PHE A 58 -4.55 -3.13 -5.25
N ILE A 59 -5.82 -3.53 -5.31
CA ILE A 59 -6.69 -3.59 -4.13
C ILE A 59 -7.40 -4.94 -4.06
N ARG A 60 -7.78 -5.32 -2.85
CA ARG A 60 -8.67 -6.46 -2.60
C ARG A 60 -9.75 -6.05 -1.61
N GLN A 61 -11.01 -6.31 -1.94
CA GLN A 61 -12.11 -6.03 -1.03
C GLN A 61 -12.08 -7.00 0.16
N LEU A 62 -12.21 -6.45 1.38
CA LEU A 62 -12.32 -7.20 2.63
C LEU A 62 -13.77 -7.22 3.12
N ALA A 63 -14.46 -6.08 3.04
CA ALA A 63 -15.89 -5.93 3.32
C ALA A 63 -16.46 -4.76 2.48
N SER A 64 -17.77 -4.51 2.57
CA SER A 64 -18.39 -3.36 1.90
C SER A 64 -17.68 -2.06 2.31
N GLY A 65 -17.13 -1.34 1.33
CA GLY A 65 -16.36 -0.11 1.57
C GLY A 65 -14.97 -0.29 2.22
N ILE A 66 -14.52 -1.51 2.51
CA ILE A 66 -13.24 -1.78 3.17
C ILE A 66 -12.32 -2.55 2.22
N PHE A 67 -11.15 -1.98 1.93
CA PHE A 67 -10.19 -2.51 0.97
C PHE A 67 -8.81 -2.71 1.60
N SER A 68 -8.16 -3.80 1.23
CA SER A 68 -6.74 -4.04 1.48
C SER A 68 -5.92 -3.51 0.31
N TYR A 69 -4.99 -2.60 0.59
CA TYR A 69 -4.03 -2.11 -0.39
C TYR A 69 -2.86 -3.08 -0.56
N LEU A 70 -2.72 -3.63 -1.76
CA LEU A 70 -1.64 -4.54 -2.14
C LEU A 70 -0.35 -3.76 -2.44
N PRO A 71 0.82 -4.41 -2.62
CA PRO A 71 2.11 -3.72 -2.72
C PRO A 71 2.18 -2.65 -3.81
N LEU A 72 1.49 -2.84 -4.94
CA LEU A 72 1.45 -1.83 -6.00
C LEU A 72 0.64 -0.59 -5.60
N ALA A 73 -0.50 -0.78 -4.91
CA ALA A 73 -1.26 0.34 -4.35
C ALA A 73 -0.46 1.07 -3.28
N GLN A 74 0.21 0.35 -2.38
CA GLN A 74 1.06 0.95 -1.35
C GLN A 74 2.15 1.85 -1.98
N ARG A 75 2.82 1.39 -3.04
CA ARG A 75 3.81 2.21 -3.76
C ARG A 75 3.22 3.48 -4.38
N ALA A 76 1.98 3.41 -4.89
CA ALA A 76 1.30 4.58 -5.44
C ALA A 76 0.88 5.55 -4.32
N LEU A 77 0.31 5.02 -3.22
CA LEU A 77 -0.08 5.80 -2.05
C LEU A 77 1.11 6.53 -1.43
N SER A 78 2.25 5.85 -1.22
CA SER A 78 3.45 6.50 -0.68
C SER A 78 3.96 7.65 -1.56
N LYS A 79 3.82 7.56 -2.89
CA LYS A 79 4.17 8.66 -3.79
C LYS A 79 3.22 9.85 -3.63
N ILE A 80 1.92 9.58 -3.50
CA ILE A 80 0.91 10.62 -3.30
C ILE A 80 1.14 11.30 -1.95
N GLU A 81 1.32 10.53 -0.88
CA GLU A 81 1.63 11.02 0.46
C GLU A 81 2.90 11.86 0.48
N GLN A 82 3.93 11.44 -0.25
CA GLN A 82 5.19 12.19 -0.35
C GLN A 82 4.99 13.57 -0.96
N VAL A 83 4.24 13.68 -2.06
CA VAL A 83 3.92 14.99 -2.66
C VAL A 83 3.15 15.85 -1.67
N ILE A 84 2.14 15.30 -1.00
CA ILE A 84 1.36 16.06 0.00
C ILE A 84 2.27 16.55 1.12
N ARG A 85 3.19 15.72 1.62
CA ARG A 85 4.14 16.09 2.67
C ARG A 85 5.05 17.21 2.23
N GLU A 86 5.64 17.10 1.04
CA GLU A 86 6.52 18.13 0.47
C GLU A 86 5.82 19.49 0.35
N GLU A 87 4.59 19.50 -0.15
CA GLU A 87 3.82 20.74 -0.29
C GLU A 87 3.40 21.33 1.07
N MET A 88 3.04 20.48 2.04
CA MET A 88 2.69 20.94 3.39
C MET A 88 3.90 21.47 4.16
N GLU A 89 5.07 20.84 4.02
CA GLU A 89 6.33 21.32 4.59
C GLU A 89 6.76 22.65 3.97
N ALA A 90 6.55 22.85 2.66
CA ALA A 90 6.88 24.09 1.97
C ALA A 90 6.14 25.32 2.53
N ILE A 91 4.93 25.13 3.08
CA ILE A 91 4.16 26.19 3.74
C ILE A 91 4.34 26.22 5.28
N GLY A 92 5.29 25.45 5.82
CA GLY A 92 5.61 25.38 7.25
C GLY A 92 4.70 24.48 8.08
N GLY A 93 3.95 23.58 7.45
CA GLY A 93 3.15 22.57 8.13
C GLY A 93 4.00 21.57 8.92
N GLN A 94 3.47 21.08 10.04
CA GLN A 94 4.11 20.06 10.86
C GLN A 94 3.25 18.79 10.86
N GLU A 95 3.82 17.68 10.39
CA GLU A 95 3.12 16.40 10.36
C GLU A 95 3.06 15.78 11.76
N ILE A 96 1.85 15.39 12.18
CA ILE A 96 1.62 14.63 13.41
C ILE A 96 0.72 13.43 13.10
N LYS A 97 0.87 12.35 13.88
CA LYS A 97 0.02 11.16 13.79
C LYS A 97 -0.82 11.02 15.04
N MET A 98 -2.13 11.14 14.89
CA MET A 98 -3.09 10.96 15.97
C MET A 98 -3.62 9.52 16.02
N PRO A 99 -4.07 9.03 17.18
CA PRO A 99 -4.72 7.73 17.28
C PRO A 99 -6.00 7.69 16.44
N VAL A 100 -6.38 6.51 15.94
CA VAL A 100 -7.64 6.36 15.19
C VAL A 100 -8.85 6.35 16.14
N VAL A 101 -8.68 5.77 17.32
CA VAL A 101 -9.72 5.69 18.36
C VAL A 101 -9.49 6.78 19.40
N HIS A 102 -10.54 7.54 19.69
CA HIS A 102 -10.53 8.64 20.66
C HIS A 102 -11.58 8.39 21.74
N THR A 103 -11.38 8.94 22.94
CA THR A 103 -12.39 8.90 24.00
C THR A 103 -13.61 9.74 23.61
N ALA A 104 -14.80 9.32 24.04
CA ALA A 104 -16.05 10.03 23.75
C ALA A 104 -16.06 11.47 24.28
N ASP A 105 -15.33 11.75 25.37
CA ASP A 105 -15.30 13.07 26.01
C ASP A 105 -14.80 14.18 25.07
N VAL A 106 -13.85 13.88 24.18
CA VAL A 106 -13.33 14.85 23.19
C VAL A 106 -14.44 15.31 22.24
N TRP A 107 -15.29 14.37 21.80
CA TRP A 107 -16.40 14.64 20.89
C TRP A 107 -17.57 15.34 21.57
N LYS A 108 -17.83 15.00 22.84
CA LYS A 108 -18.84 15.66 23.66
C LYS A 108 -18.46 17.10 23.96
N ALA A 109 -17.19 17.36 24.26
CA ALA A 109 -16.67 18.70 24.50
C ALA A 109 -16.87 19.62 23.28
N SER A 110 -16.80 19.08 22.07
CA SER A 110 -17.07 19.85 20.84
C SER A 110 -18.55 19.87 20.41
N GLY A 111 -19.45 19.18 21.12
CA GLY A 111 -20.87 19.03 20.76
C GLY A 111 -21.16 18.09 19.58
N ARG A 112 -20.12 17.48 18.98
CA ARG A 112 -20.24 16.68 17.73
C ARG A 112 -20.66 15.24 17.98
N TYR A 113 -20.66 14.81 19.24
CA TYR A 113 -20.97 13.43 19.62
C TYR A 113 -22.39 13.01 19.24
N GLU A 114 -23.35 13.94 19.30
CA GLU A 114 -24.76 13.71 18.94
C GLU A 114 -25.10 14.19 17.52
N GLU A 115 -24.26 15.04 16.91
CA GLU A 115 -24.46 15.55 15.54
C GLU A 115 -24.19 14.47 14.49
N TYR A 116 -23.14 13.66 14.71
CA TYR A 116 -22.81 12.53 13.85
C TYR A 116 -23.42 11.25 14.42
N ASP A 117 -24.56 10.85 13.89
CA ASP A 117 -25.25 9.65 14.37
C ASP A 117 -24.72 8.36 13.72
N GLU A 118 -25.16 8.03 12.50
CA GLU A 118 -24.83 6.75 11.86
C GLU A 118 -23.40 6.67 11.29
N SER A 119 -22.77 7.82 11.03
CA SER A 119 -21.43 7.87 10.45
C SER A 119 -20.31 7.78 11.50
N LEU A 120 -20.62 8.02 12.79
CA LEU A 120 -19.65 7.92 13.87
C LEU A 120 -19.65 6.50 14.43
N THR A 121 -18.61 5.72 14.12
CA THR A 121 -18.44 4.39 14.69
C THR A 121 -18.12 4.49 16.19
N ARG A 122 -18.97 3.88 17.02
CA ARG A 122 -18.83 3.83 18.48
C ARG A 122 -18.47 2.40 18.91
N PHE A 123 -17.52 2.28 19.85
CA PHE A 123 -17.15 1.01 20.46
C PHE A 123 -17.80 0.93 21.85
N HIS A 124 -18.39 -0.22 22.16
CA HIS A 124 -19.08 -0.50 23.43
C HIS A 124 -18.30 -1.51 24.28
#